data_AF-A0A535YRE6-F1
#
_entry.id   AF-A0A535YRE6-F1
#
_cell.length_a   1.000
_cell.length_b   1.000
_cell.length_c   1.000
_cell.angle_alpha   90.00
_cell.angle_beta   90.00
_cell.angle_gamma   90.00
#
_symmetry.space_group_name_H-M   'P 1'
#
loop_
_entity.id
_entity.type
_entity.pdbx_description
1 polymer ?
#
loop_
_entity_poly.entity_id
_entity_poly.type
_entity_poly.pdbx_seq_one_letter_code
_entity_poly.pdbx_strand_id
1 'polypeptide(L)'
;DLSSSIWAWYQEGTTWKARKVIEIPAEPADPEALPPLLKGFKAVPPLVTDINLSLDDRFLYVSAWGTGEFLQYDVSDPFNPKKTGSVHLGGIVRRAAHPNSGPLNGGPQMVEVSRDGKRVYVSNGLYNAWDDQFYPDGLKGWIAKLDAGDNGGIALDKQFFVQSEDQRFHQIHLEGGDASSDSYCFA
;
A
#
# COMPACT_ATOMS: atom_id res chain seq x y z
N ASP A 1 9.61 -11.43 -14.10
CA ASP A 1 8.78 -12.14 -13.10
C ASP A 1 7.56 -11.26 -12.80
N LEU A 2 6.74 -11.62 -11.80
CA LEU A 2 5.58 -10.83 -11.37
C LEU A 2 5.86 -10.02 -10.08
N SER A 3 7.13 -9.75 -9.77
CA SER A 3 7.51 -8.96 -8.59
C SER A 3 7.15 -7.47 -8.79
N SER A 4 7.04 -6.75 -7.68
CA SER A 4 7.10 -5.30 -7.67
C SER A 4 8.44 -4.84 -7.10
N SER A 5 8.92 -3.68 -7.54
CA SER A 5 10.18 -3.12 -7.08
C SER A 5 10.08 -1.63 -6.80
N ILE A 6 10.81 -1.17 -5.78
CA ILE A 6 10.95 0.25 -5.45
C ILE A 6 12.38 0.65 -5.73
N TRP A 7 12.54 1.81 -6.36
CA TRP A 7 13.81 2.34 -6.83
C TRP A 7 14.10 3.68 -6.16
N ALA A 8 15.27 3.81 -5.55
CA ALA A 8 15.78 5.08 -5.07
C ALA A 8 16.54 5.76 -6.24
N TRP A 9 16.03 6.89 -6.68
CA TRP A 9 16.74 7.78 -7.60
C TRP A 9 17.49 8.85 -6.81
N TYR A 10 18.70 9.19 -7.25
CA TYR A 10 19.59 10.10 -6.54
C TYR A 10 20.55 10.79 -7.49
N GLN A 11 21.02 11.97 -7.11
CA GLN A 11 22.00 12.72 -7.88
C GLN A 11 23.39 12.53 -7.28
N GLU A 12 24.34 12.07 -8.11
CA GLU A 12 25.76 11.99 -7.75
C GLU A 12 26.53 13.01 -8.60
N GLY A 13 26.95 14.11 -7.97
CA GLY A 13 27.47 15.28 -8.67
C GLY A 13 26.39 15.89 -9.58
N THR A 14 26.59 15.79 -10.90
CA THR A 14 25.61 16.25 -11.90
C THR A 14 24.81 15.13 -12.55
N THR A 15 25.10 13.86 -12.21
CA THR A 15 24.51 12.69 -12.88
C THR A 15 23.38 12.10 -12.03
N TRP A 16 22.22 11.88 -12.65
CA TRP A 16 21.14 11.11 -12.05
C TRP A 16 21.40 9.61 -12.15
N LYS A 17 21.18 8.91 -11.04
CA LYS A 17 21.27 7.46 -10.91
C LYS A 17 20.00 6.91 -10.30
N ALA A 18 19.75 5.62 -10.49
CA ALA A 18 18.68 4.89 -9.84
C ALA A 18 19.16 3.51 -9.40
N ARG A 19 18.74 3.07 -8.22
CA ARG A 19 19.05 1.75 -7.66
C ARG A 19 17.77 1.08 -7.18
N LYS A 20 17.57 -0.18 -7.55
CA LYS A 20 16.52 -1.02 -6.94
C LYS A 20 16.89 -1.26 -5.49
N VAL A 21 16.01 -0.86 -4.56
CA VAL A 21 16.26 -0.93 -3.11
C VAL A 21 15.31 -1.88 -2.39
N ILE A 22 14.11 -2.12 -2.94
CA ILE A 22 13.15 -3.11 -2.44
C ILE A 22 12.65 -3.94 -3.62
N GLU A 23 12.51 -5.25 -3.39
CA GLU A 23 11.83 -6.18 -4.28
C GLU A 23 10.83 -7.00 -3.45
N ILE A 24 9.59 -7.04 -3.91
CA ILE A 24 8.50 -7.80 -3.29
C ILE A 24 8.08 -8.87 -4.30
N PRO A 25 8.25 -10.17 -3.99
CA PRO A 25 7.92 -11.24 -4.93
C PRO A 25 6.40 -11.46 -5.03
N ALA A 26 5.98 -12.07 -6.14
CA ALA A 26 4.63 -12.63 -6.25
C ALA A 26 4.45 -13.83 -5.31
N GLU A 27 3.24 -13.99 -4.77
CA GLU A 27 2.87 -15.12 -3.93
C GLU A 27 2.25 -16.23 -4.79
N PRO A 28 2.74 -17.49 -4.76
CA PRO A 28 2.09 -18.59 -5.45
C PRO A 28 0.65 -18.80 -4.98
N ALA A 29 -0.25 -19.13 -5.90
CA ALA A 29 -1.65 -19.35 -5.59
C ALA A 29 -2.29 -20.41 -6.50
N ASP A 30 -3.32 -21.07 -5.98
CA ASP A 30 -4.15 -21.98 -6.78
C ASP A 30 -4.87 -21.20 -7.90
N PRO A 31 -4.73 -21.59 -9.18
CA PRO A 31 -5.45 -20.99 -10.29
C PRO A 31 -6.97 -20.88 -10.09
N GLU A 32 -7.60 -21.76 -9.32
CA GLU A 32 -9.04 -21.67 -9.06
C GLU A 32 -9.43 -20.55 -8.09
N ALA A 33 -8.48 -20.07 -7.28
CA ALA A 33 -8.66 -18.90 -6.42
C ALA A 33 -8.31 -17.58 -7.11
N LEU A 34 -7.79 -17.61 -8.35
CA LEU A 34 -7.32 -16.44 -9.08
C LEU A 34 -8.37 -15.88 -10.05
N PRO A 35 -8.40 -14.56 -10.26
CA PRO A 35 -9.19 -13.97 -11.33
C PRO A 35 -8.68 -14.47 -12.70
N PRO A 36 -9.52 -14.47 -13.75
CA PRO A 36 -9.18 -15.04 -15.06
C PRO A 36 -7.82 -14.56 -15.61
N LEU A 37 -7.51 -13.28 -15.45
CA LEU A 37 -6.25 -12.65 -15.86
C LEU A 37 -5.01 -13.32 -15.24
N LEU A 38 -5.11 -13.82 -14.01
CA LEU A 38 -3.97 -14.32 -13.24
C LEU A 38 -3.83 -15.85 -13.25
N LYS A 39 -4.86 -16.60 -13.68
CA LYS A 39 -4.86 -18.07 -13.66
C LYS A 39 -3.64 -18.69 -14.36
N GLY A 40 -3.23 -18.14 -15.51
CA GLY A 40 -2.09 -18.63 -16.28
C GLY A 40 -0.74 -18.49 -15.56
N PHE A 41 -0.64 -17.55 -14.63
CA PHE A 41 0.58 -17.27 -13.87
C PHE A 41 0.68 -18.07 -12.57
N LYS A 42 -0.45 -18.59 -12.06
CA LYS A 42 -0.51 -19.38 -10.81
C LYS A 42 0.08 -18.64 -9.60
N ALA A 43 -0.04 -17.31 -9.61
CA ALA A 43 0.51 -16.44 -8.59
C ALA A 43 -0.27 -15.13 -8.49
N VAL A 44 -0.27 -14.55 -7.31
CA VAL A 44 -0.76 -13.20 -7.01
C VAL A 44 0.44 -12.24 -7.05
N PRO A 45 0.54 -11.33 -8.02
CA PRO A 45 1.52 -10.25 -7.95
C PRO A 45 1.22 -9.33 -6.77
N PRO A 46 2.23 -8.75 -6.08
CA PRO A 46 1.99 -7.76 -5.03
C PRO A 46 1.29 -6.52 -5.56
N LEU A 47 1.57 -6.11 -6.81
CA LEU A 47 1.02 -4.90 -7.43
C LEU A 47 1.19 -3.69 -6.51
N VAL A 48 2.45 -3.34 -6.24
CA VAL A 48 2.76 -2.09 -5.52
C VAL A 48 2.27 -0.92 -6.39
N THR A 49 1.20 -0.27 -5.93
CA THR A 49 0.49 0.77 -6.69
C THR A 49 0.71 2.17 -6.11
N ASP A 50 0.99 2.26 -4.81
CA ASP A 50 1.27 3.52 -4.14
C ASP A 50 2.34 3.36 -3.06
N ILE A 51 3.07 4.44 -2.82
CA ILE A 51 4.07 4.60 -1.76
C ILE A 51 3.99 6.01 -1.16
N ASN A 52 4.23 6.14 0.14
CA ASN A 52 4.22 7.44 0.82
C ASN A 52 5.31 7.48 1.89
N LEU A 53 6.02 8.61 2.00
CA LEU A 53 7.17 8.79 2.88
C LEU A 53 6.75 9.67 4.07
N SER A 54 7.08 9.27 5.29
CA SER A 54 6.84 10.13 6.45
C SER A 54 7.62 11.44 6.35
N LEU A 55 7.08 12.54 6.91
CA LEU A 55 7.70 13.87 6.82
C LEU A 55 9.08 13.99 7.51
N ASP A 56 9.46 13.02 8.34
CA ASP A 56 10.80 12.92 8.93
C ASP A 56 11.77 12.09 8.07
N ASP A 57 11.39 11.76 6.83
CA ASP A 57 12.12 10.96 5.84
C ASP A 57 12.57 9.57 6.32
N ARG A 58 11.94 9.05 7.38
CA ARG A 58 12.38 7.84 8.06
C ARG A 58 11.63 6.58 7.65
N PHE A 59 10.34 6.67 7.36
CA PHE A 59 9.50 5.51 7.07
C PHE A 59 8.83 5.61 5.72
N LEU A 60 9.05 4.59 4.89
CA LEU A 60 8.35 4.39 3.63
C LEU A 60 7.21 3.38 3.83
N TYR A 61 6.00 3.81 3.45
CA TYR A 61 4.81 2.97 3.45
C TYR A 61 4.51 2.49 2.03
N VAL A 62 4.10 1.23 1.90
CA VAL A 62 3.97 0.56 0.60
C VAL A 62 2.67 -0.24 0.53
N SER A 63 1.85 0.06 -0.47
CA SER A 63 0.58 -0.60 -0.73
C SER A 63 0.71 -1.72 -1.77
N ALA A 64 0.72 -2.98 -1.33
CA ALA A 64 0.68 -4.15 -2.22
C ALA A 64 -0.78 -4.59 -2.46
N TRP A 65 -1.42 -3.93 -3.42
CA TRP A 65 -2.84 -4.05 -3.71
C TRP A 65 -3.29 -5.47 -4.11
N GLY A 66 -2.42 -6.23 -4.78
CA GLY A 66 -2.74 -7.58 -5.23
C GLY A 66 -2.70 -8.61 -4.10
N THR A 67 -1.61 -8.64 -3.32
CA THR A 67 -1.44 -9.59 -2.21
C THR A 67 -2.25 -9.20 -0.96
N GLY A 68 -2.71 -7.94 -0.89
CA GLY A 68 -3.41 -7.42 0.28
C GLY A 68 -2.48 -7.19 1.47
N GLU A 69 -1.21 -6.90 1.22
CA GLU A 69 -0.23 -6.54 2.25
C GLU A 69 0.04 -5.03 2.21
N PHE A 70 0.03 -4.41 3.38
CA PHE A 70 0.51 -3.05 3.55
C PHE A 70 1.79 -3.10 4.38
N LEU A 71 2.88 -2.52 3.87
CA LEU A 71 4.21 -2.66 4.44
C LEU A 71 4.76 -1.32 4.92
N GLN A 72 5.61 -1.38 5.94
CA GLN A 72 6.44 -0.25 6.38
C GLN A 72 7.91 -0.66 6.31
N TYR A 73 8.74 0.25 5.79
CA TYR A 73 10.18 0.14 5.75
C TYR A 73 10.83 1.34 6.46
N ASP A 74 11.82 1.10 7.31
CA ASP A 74 12.77 2.12 7.73
C ASP A 74 13.74 2.40 6.58
N VAL A 75 13.77 3.65 6.14
CA VAL A 75 14.58 4.16 5.02
C VAL A 75 15.58 5.23 5.47
N SER A 76 15.95 5.25 6.76
CA SER A 76 17.02 6.13 7.29
C SER A 76 18.34 5.96 6.51
N ASP A 77 18.58 4.77 5.97
CA ASP A 77 19.49 4.54 4.85
C ASP A 77 18.64 4.27 3.59
N PRO A 78 18.48 5.23 2.66
CA PRO A 78 17.60 5.08 1.51
C PRO A 78 18.09 4.02 0.51
N PHE A 79 19.35 3.57 0.62
CA PHE A 79 19.93 2.53 -0.24
C PHE A 79 19.89 1.14 0.38
N ASN A 80 19.46 1.03 1.64
CA ASN A 80 19.30 -0.23 2.34
C ASN A 80 18.04 -0.26 3.25
N PRO A 81 16.83 -0.15 2.66
CA PRO A 81 15.58 -0.17 3.42
C PRO A 81 15.40 -1.45 4.25
N LYS A 82 14.83 -1.31 5.45
CA LYS A 82 14.58 -2.43 6.37
C LYS A 82 13.10 -2.53 6.68
N LYS A 83 12.47 -3.68 6.35
CA LYS A 83 11.06 -3.91 6.70
C LYS A 83 10.90 -3.88 8.24
N THR A 84 10.06 -2.99 8.74
CA THR A 84 9.79 -2.82 10.19
C THR A 84 8.43 -3.35 10.59
N GLY A 85 7.49 -3.46 9.66
CA GLY A 85 6.17 -4.01 9.93
C GLY A 85 5.38 -4.29 8.66
N SER A 86 4.33 -5.09 8.81
CA SER A 86 3.28 -5.20 7.81
C SER A 86 1.95 -5.59 8.45
N VAL A 87 0.87 -5.28 7.73
CA VAL A 87 -0.47 -5.80 8.04
C VAL A 87 -1.08 -6.39 6.77
N HIS A 88 -1.98 -7.35 6.94
CA HIS A 88 -2.79 -7.87 5.85
C HIS A 88 -4.21 -7.31 5.92
N LEU A 89 -4.71 -6.79 4.80
CA LEU A 89 -6.05 -6.24 4.67
C LEU A 89 -6.54 -6.48 3.24
N GLY A 90 -7.61 -7.25 3.07
CA GLY A 90 -8.07 -7.66 1.73
C GLY A 90 -7.08 -8.57 0.98
N GLY A 91 -6.84 -8.27 -0.29
CA GLY A 91 -6.02 -9.03 -1.23
C GLY A 91 -6.82 -10.01 -2.09
N ILE A 92 -6.33 -10.31 -3.29
CA ILE A 92 -7.00 -11.13 -4.31
C ILE A 92 -7.41 -12.49 -3.76
N VAL A 93 -6.45 -13.22 -3.17
CA VAL A 93 -6.67 -14.55 -2.57
C VAL A 93 -6.88 -14.46 -1.07
N ARG A 94 -6.12 -13.59 -0.39
CA ARG A 94 -6.04 -13.56 1.07
C ARG A 94 -7.34 -13.11 1.74
N ARG A 95 -8.05 -12.15 1.14
CA ARG A 95 -9.32 -11.59 1.64
C ARG A 95 -9.27 -11.28 3.15
N ALA A 96 -8.13 -10.74 3.61
CA ALA A 96 -7.88 -10.49 5.02
C ALA A 96 -8.92 -9.53 5.60
N ALA A 97 -9.41 -9.86 6.79
CA ALA A 97 -10.56 -9.19 7.38
C ALA A 97 -10.20 -7.89 8.11
N HIS A 98 -11.12 -6.94 8.07
CA HIS A 98 -11.16 -5.87 9.07
C HIS A 98 -12.08 -6.29 10.23
N PRO A 99 -11.71 -6.05 11.51
CA PRO A 99 -12.55 -6.44 12.66
C PRO A 99 -14.00 -5.94 12.62
N ASN A 100 -14.24 -4.76 12.02
CA ASN A 100 -15.56 -4.14 11.93
C ASN A 100 -16.36 -4.50 10.66
N SER A 101 -15.84 -5.37 9.78
CA SER A 101 -16.52 -5.74 8.52
C SER A 101 -16.50 -7.25 8.26
N GLY A 102 -15.40 -7.92 8.60
CA GLY A 102 -15.11 -9.27 8.14
C GLY A 102 -14.19 -9.25 6.92
N PRO A 103 -14.14 -10.34 6.13
CA PRO A 103 -13.31 -10.45 4.94
C PRO A 103 -13.54 -9.30 3.96
N LEU A 104 -12.45 -8.71 3.46
CA LEU A 104 -12.51 -7.60 2.52
C LEU A 104 -12.16 -8.04 1.09
N ASN A 105 -12.80 -7.39 0.11
CA ASN A 105 -12.35 -7.40 -1.28
C ASN A 105 -11.57 -6.12 -1.62
N GLY A 106 -10.81 -6.11 -2.71
CA GLY A 106 -9.76 -5.11 -2.91
C GLY A 106 -8.55 -5.36 -2.02
N GLY A 107 -7.53 -4.52 -2.13
CA GLY A 107 -6.37 -4.50 -1.23
C GLY A 107 -5.94 -3.06 -0.94
N PRO A 108 -4.89 -2.83 -0.14
CA PRO A 108 -4.32 -1.51 0.09
C PRO A 108 -3.94 -0.87 -1.25
N GLN A 109 -4.46 0.30 -1.56
CA GLN A 109 -4.20 1.06 -2.78
C GLN A 109 -3.58 2.41 -2.39
N MET A 110 -4.35 3.51 -2.36
CA MET A 110 -3.78 4.80 -1.99
C MET A 110 -3.46 4.83 -0.51
N VAL A 111 -2.33 5.42 -0.15
CA VAL A 111 -1.86 5.63 1.21
C VAL A 111 -1.64 7.11 1.50
N GLU A 112 -2.17 7.57 2.63
CA GLU A 112 -1.89 8.92 3.12
C GLU A 112 -1.40 8.91 4.57
N VAL A 113 -0.36 9.70 4.87
CA VAL A 113 0.30 9.72 6.18
C VAL A 113 0.07 11.06 6.86
N SER A 114 -0.32 11.05 8.13
CA SER A 114 -0.49 12.29 8.90
C SER A 114 0.86 12.98 9.11
N ARG A 115 0.85 14.32 9.20
CA ARG A 115 2.07 15.14 9.34
C ARG A 115 2.95 14.76 10.54
N ASP A 116 2.37 14.25 11.62
CA ASP A 116 3.12 13.76 12.78
C ASP A 116 3.63 12.32 12.64
N GLY A 117 3.39 11.67 11.49
CA GLY A 117 3.84 10.32 11.17
C GLY A 117 3.12 9.19 11.90
N LYS A 118 2.11 9.48 12.72
CA LYS A 118 1.50 8.51 13.65
C LYS A 118 0.29 7.77 13.10
N ARG A 119 -0.37 8.32 12.08
CA ARG A 119 -1.58 7.74 11.49
C ARG A 119 -1.38 7.59 10.00
N VAL A 120 -1.81 6.45 9.49
CA VAL A 120 -1.74 6.12 8.07
C VAL A 120 -3.14 5.70 7.64
N TYR A 121 -3.66 6.32 6.59
CA TYR A 121 -4.97 6.02 6.03
C TYR A 121 -4.79 5.32 4.70
N VAL A 122 -5.56 4.27 4.46
CA VAL A 122 -5.47 3.45 3.26
C VAL A 122 -6.84 3.27 2.65
N SER A 123 -6.96 3.53 1.35
CA SER A 123 -8.13 3.20 0.54
C SER A 123 -7.82 2.05 -0.43
N ASN A 124 -8.83 1.56 -1.17
CA ASN A 124 -8.68 0.32 -1.94
C ASN A 124 -9.03 0.38 -3.43
N GLY A 125 -9.61 1.47 -3.93
CA GLY A 125 -9.94 1.60 -5.36
C GLY A 125 -8.74 2.05 -6.18
N LEU A 126 -8.44 1.37 -7.29
CA LEU A 126 -7.35 1.74 -8.20
C LEU A 126 -7.87 2.50 -9.43
N TYR A 127 -8.61 1.80 -10.27
CA TYR A 127 -9.18 2.34 -11.50
C TYR A 127 -10.28 1.41 -11.95
N ASN A 128 -11.47 1.95 -12.26
CA ASN A 128 -12.67 1.13 -12.39
C ASN A 128 -12.49 -0.12 -13.28
N ALA A 129 -11.90 0.04 -14.47
CA ALA A 129 -11.70 -1.08 -15.40
C ALA A 129 -10.68 -2.12 -14.90
N TRP A 130 -9.71 -1.72 -14.08
CA TRP A 130 -8.71 -2.61 -13.50
C TRP A 130 -9.27 -3.31 -12.27
N ASP A 131 -9.95 -2.57 -11.40
CA ASP A 131 -10.66 -3.13 -10.25
C ASP A 131 -11.55 -4.30 -10.68
N ASP A 132 -12.32 -4.14 -11.76
CA ASP A 132 -13.23 -5.17 -12.26
C ASP A 132 -12.49 -6.41 -12.83
N GLN A 133 -11.25 -6.25 -13.30
CA GLN A 133 -10.44 -7.36 -13.80
C GLN A 133 -9.79 -8.17 -12.66
N PHE A 134 -9.28 -7.50 -11.63
CA PHE A 134 -8.58 -8.13 -10.52
C PHE A 134 -9.52 -8.58 -9.40
N TYR A 135 -10.65 -7.89 -9.23
CA TYR A 135 -11.71 -8.17 -8.26
C TYR A 135 -13.07 -8.30 -8.97
N PRO A 136 -13.26 -9.36 -9.78
CA PRO A 136 -14.45 -9.54 -10.63
C PRO A 136 -15.75 -9.77 -9.84
N ASP A 137 -15.65 -10.02 -8.53
CA ASP A 137 -16.78 -10.08 -7.60
C ASP A 137 -17.34 -8.69 -7.22
N GLY A 138 -16.76 -7.61 -7.76
CA GLY A 138 -17.22 -6.23 -7.59
C GLY A 138 -16.60 -5.55 -6.37
N LEU A 139 -15.58 -4.72 -6.59
CA LEU A 139 -14.85 -4.03 -5.52
C LEU A 139 -15.76 -3.09 -4.72
N LYS A 140 -15.85 -3.34 -3.40
CA LYS A 140 -16.53 -2.47 -2.43
C LYS A 140 -15.52 -1.50 -1.85
N GLY A 141 -15.82 -0.19 -1.86
CA GLY A 141 -14.89 0.82 -1.37
C GLY A 141 -14.75 0.76 0.15
N TRP A 142 -13.51 0.86 0.64
CA TRP A 142 -13.25 1.05 2.07
C TRP A 142 -12.07 1.96 2.32
N ILE A 143 -12.07 2.59 3.50
CA ILE A 143 -10.94 3.31 4.08
C ILE A 143 -10.68 2.72 5.46
N ALA A 144 -9.44 2.37 5.74
CA ALA A 144 -8.97 1.92 7.05
C ALA A 144 -7.87 2.85 7.57
N LYS A 145 -7.68 2.86 8.89
CA LYS A 145 -6.58 3.56 9.54
C LYS A 145 -5.61 2.56 10.16
N LEU A 146 -4.32 2.87 10.11
CA LEU A 146 -3.27 2.19 10.85
C LEU A 146 -2.59 3.19 11.78
N ASP A 147 -2.20 2.71 12.95
CA ASP A 147 -1.34 3.45 13.87
C ASP A 147 0.12 3.01 13.62
N ALA A 148 1.00 3.98 13.44
CA ALA A 148 2.43 3.78 13.24
C ALA A 148 3.20 4.00 14.55
N GLY A 149 4.12 3.08 14.86
CA GLY A 149 4.95 3.17 16.06
C GLY A 149 6.13 4.11 15.89
N ASP A 150 6.52 4.82 16.95
CA ASP A 150 7.62 5.79 16.94
C ASP A 150 8.98 5.17 16.53
N ASN A 151 9.14 3.84 16.70
CA ASN A 151 10.36 3.10 16.34
C ASN A 151 10.14 2.08 15.21
N GLY A 152 9.13 2.33 14.38
CA GLY A 152 8.68 1.40 13.37
C GLY A 152 7.67 0.40 13.92
N GLY A 153 7.09 -0.37 13.01
CA GLY A 153 5.90 -1.16 13.25
C GLY A 153 4.64 -0.39 12.89
N ILE A 154 3.65 -1.13 12.42
CA ILE A 154 2.31 -0.63 12.09
C ILE A 154 1.28 -1.59 12.63
N ALA A 155 0.15 -1.06 13.09
CA ALA A 155 -0.97 -1.84 13.57
C ALA A 155 -2.27 -1.31 12.97
N LEU A 156 -3.15 -2.22 12.55
CA LEU A 156 -4.48 -1.86 12.09
C LEU A 156 -5.29 -1.31 13.27
N ASP A 157 -5.84 -0.10 13.11
CA ASP A 157 -6.79 0.44 14.07
C ASP A 157 -8.10 -0.32 13.95
N LYS A 158 -8.59 -0.84 15.08
CA LYS A 158 -9.76 -1.72 15.08
C LYS A 158 -11.09 -0.97 15.13
N GLN A 159 -11.09 0.35 15.25
CA GLN A 159 -12.27 1.18 15.43
C GLN A 159 -12.60 1.95 14.15
N PHE A 160 -11.61 2.58 13.53
CA PHE A 160 -11.79 3.40 12.34
C PHE A 160 -11.93 2.52 11.09
N PHE A 161 -13.13 2.52 10.52
CA PHE A 161 -13.40 1.86 9.25
C PHE A 161 -14.58 2.54 8.55
N VAL A 162 -14.38 2.93 7.30
CA VAL A 162 -15.43 3.50 6.43
C VAL A 162 -15.61 2.54 5.26
N GLN A 163 -16.86 2.22 4.92
CA GLN A 163 -17.17 1.32 3.81
C GLN A 163 -18.34 1.86 2.98
N SER A 164 -18.29 1.59 1.68
CA SER A 164 -19.35 1.89 0.73
C SER A 164 -19.51 0.73 -0.26
N GLU A 165 -20.75 0.40 -0.61
CA GLU A 165 -21.03 -0.56 -1.67
C GLU A 165 -21.10 0.10 -3.06
N ASP A 166 -21.41 1.40 -3.11
CA ASP A 166 -21.66 2.14 -4.36
C ASP A 166 -20.46 2.98 -4.81
N GLN A 167 -19.56 3.33 -3.88
CA GLN A 167 -18.41 4.20 -4.13
C GLN A 167 -17.11 3.46 -3.90
N ARG A 168 -16.12 3.74 -4.76
CA ARG A 168 -14.74 3.28 -4.60
C ARG A 168 -13.89 4.46 -4.15
N PHE A 169 -13.24 4.33 -3.00
CA PHE A 169 -12.39 5.39 -2.46
C PHE A 169 -11.00 5.32 -3.08
N HIS A 170 -10.44 6.48 -3.41
CA HIS A 170 -9.14 6.63 -4.04
C HIS A 170 -8.26 7.52 -3.16
N GLN A 171 -7.76 8.66 -3.65
CA GLN A 171 -6.88 9.54 -2.88
C GLN A 171 -7.57 10.13 -1.65
N ILE A 172 -6.80 10.25 -0.57
CA ILE A 172 -7.21 10.86 0.71
C ILE A 172 -6.38 12.13 0.87
N HIS A 173 -7.01 13.23 1.28
CA HIS A 173 -6.31 14.45 1.67
C HIS A 173 -6.72 14.83 3.09
N LEU A 174 -5.73 15.09 3.94
CA LEU A 174 -5.97 15.49 5.32
C LEU A 174 -6.07 17.01 5.41
N GLU A 175 -7.05 17.49 6.18
CA GLU A 175 -7.20 18.91 6.44
C GLU A 175 -5.92 19.47 7.10
N GLY A 176 -5.38 20.56 6.55
CA GLY A 176 -4.12 21.16 7.02
C GLY A 176 -2.85 20.57 6.42
N GLY A 177 -2.98 19.68 5.43
CA GLY A 177 -1.86 19.06 4.69
C GLY A 177 -1.44 17.72 5.28
N ASP A 178 -0.80 16.92 4.44
CA ASP A 178 -0.36 15.55 4.69
C ASP A 178 1.04 15.32 4.10
N ALA A 179 1.46 14.06 4.03
CA ALA A 179 2.81 13.71 3.61
C ALA A 179 3.00 13.76 2.09
N SER A 180 1.91 13.77 1.31
CA SER A 180 1.97 13.82 -0.16
C SER A 180 1.46 15.13 -0.77
N SER A 181 0.78 15.98 -0.01
CA SER A 181 0.17 17.22 -0.51
C SER A 181 1.14 18.40 -0.68
N ASP A 182 2.23 18.44 0.09
CA ASP A 182 3.07 19.63 0.24
C ASP A 182 4.55 19.38 -0.09
N SER A 183 5.24 20.45 -0.47
CA SER A 183 6.70 20.48 -0.61
C SER A 183 7.28 21.68 0.13
N TYR A 184 8.49 21.54 0.66
CA TYR A 184 9.10 22.52 1.57
C TYR A 184 10.35 23.14 0.94
N CYS A 185 10.58 24.43 1.21
CA CYS A 185 11.75 25.17 0.71
C CYS A 185 12.85 25.38 1.77
N PHE A 186 12.66 24.83 2.98
CA PHE A 186 13.59 24.94 4.10
C PHE A 186 13.82 23.57 4.72
N ALA A 187 15.07 23.30 5.10
CA ALA A 187 15.48 22.09 5.80
C ALA A 187 15.28 22.24 7.32
#